data_AF-A0A267GKC9-F1
#
_entry.id   AF-A0A267GKC9-F1
#
_cell.length_a   1.000
_cell.length_b   1.000
_cell.length_c   1.000
_cell.angle_alpha   90.00
_cell.angle_beta   90.00
_cell.angle_gamma   90.00
#
_symmetry.space_group_name_H-M   'P 1'
#
loop_
_entity.id
_entity.type
_entity.pdbx_description
1 polymer ?
#
loop_
_entity_poly.entity_id
_entity_poly.type
_entity_poly.pdbx_seq_one_letter_code
_entity_poly.pdbx_strand_id
1 'polypeptide(L)'
;GIDPLLHKSLIIIGATINSDLLPHPYFMVGDNCSNGAFQLKKDVDSLSNKSEFEFALEKVSLVCVSTKGAKLQEAIENRKKINFNPFNKNMDEARYNSRNLKSIRLVFQVFYTDYNDQHQPTNAIVTSDVITDSRQQAKLGIFDVHPNLATVGGCHNIWVYFDDPLPHADITSFKAELQAEAHGSCPCTVKVVKKHLLVISKPDASNYLTNLNERNKCHLVITDTRNGITDHRDVILFYSQQDNDPMHLFWTDAPQKRKRATPSQKPVVNMDEFLQIV
;
A
#
# COMPACT_ATOMS: atom_id res chain seq x y z
N GLY A 1 -6.16 -36.87 10.32
CA GLY A 1 -6.31 -36.61 8.87
C GLY A 1 -7.79 -36.64 8.53
N ILE A 2 -8.17 -36.18 7.34
CA ILE A 2 -9.55 -36.26 6.85
C ILE A 2 -9.92 -37.73 6.69
N ASP A 3 -11.03 -38.14 7.30
CA ASP A 3 -11.66 -39.45 7.09
C ASP A 3 -12.97 -39.26 6.30
N PRO A 4 -13.05 -39.69 5.03
CA PRO A 4 -14.25 -39.55 4.20
C PRO A 4 -15.48 -40.33 4.73
N LEU A 5 -15.28 -41.33 5.61
CA LEU A 5 -16.37 -42.07 6.23
C LEU A 5 -17.02 -41.29 7.38
N LEU A 6 -16.27 -40.38 8.00
CA LEU A 6 -16.73 -39.56 9.13
C LEU A 6 -17.03 -38.11 8.74
N HIS A 7 -16.35 -37.59 7.72
CA HIS A 7 -16.43 -36.19 7.32
C HIS A 7 -17.02 -36.05 5.93
N LYS A 8 -18.12 -35.30 5.86
CA LYS A 8 -18.88 -34.96 4.65
C LYS A 8 -18.24 -33.79 3.90
N SER A 9 -17.75 -32.79 4.64
CA SER A 9 -17.18 -31.57 4.04
C SER A 9 -16.18 -30.87 4.97
N LEU A 10 -15.37 -30.01 4.38
CA LEU A 10 -14.49 -29.07 5.05
C LEU A 10 -15.07 -27.67 4.95
N ILE A 11 -15.00 -26.92 6.05
CA ILE A 11 -15.30 -25.49 6.07
C ILE A 11 -14.03 -24.76 6.47
N ILE A 12 -13.63 -23.80 5.66
CA ILE A 12 -12.50 -22.92 5.94
C ILE A 12 -13.09 -21.56 6.32
N ILE A 13 -12.82 -21.11 7.54
CA ILE A 13 -13.18 -19.77 7.99
C ILE A 13 -11.92 -18.93 8.06
N GLY A 14 -11.94 -17.79 7.38
CA GLY A 14 -10.88 -16.79 7.33
C GLY A 14 -11.36 -15.45 7.87
N ALA A 15 -10.57 -14.80 8.71
CA ALA A 15 -10.89 -13.46 9.21
C ALA A 15 -9.63 -12.66 9.53
N THR A 16 -9.83 -11.44 10.02
CA THR A 16 -8.74 -10.55 10.42
C THR A 16 -8.47 -10.65 11.93
N ILE A 17 -7.20 -10.50 12.29
CA ILE A 17 -6.71 -10.41 13.68
C ILE A 17 -5.66 -9.31 13.81
N ASN A 18 -5.45 -8.81 15.02
CA ASN A 18 -4.39 -7.85 15.33
C ASN A 18 -3.08 -8.56 15.76
N SER A 19 -2.07 -7.78 16.16
CA SER A 19 -0.78 -8.29 16.66
C SER A 19 -0.90 -9.16 17.91
N ASP A 20 -1.95 -8.97 18.71
CA ASP A 20 -2.18 -9.64 19.98
C ASP A 20 -3.08 -10.88 19.79
N LEU A 21 -3.32 -11.27 18.53
CA LEU A 21 -4.17 -12.38 18.11
C LEU A 21 -5.66 -12.21 18.46
N LEU A 22 -6.09 -10.98 18.75
CA LEU A 22 -7.49 -10.63 18.94
C LEU A 22 -8.19 -10.44 17.59
N PRO A 23 -9.43 -10.94 17.41
CA PRO A 23 -10.24 -10.67 16.23
C PRO A 23 -10.32 -9.17 15.87
N HIS A 24 -9.85 -8.77 14.70
CA HIS A 24 -9.78 -7.34 14.34
C HIS A 24 -11.14 -6.83 13.81
N PRO A 25 -11.54 -5.56 14.04
CA PRO A 25 -12.82 -5.00 13.59
C PRO A 25 -12.91 -4.74 12.08
N TYR A 26 -11.79 -4.86 11.36
CA TYR A 26 -11.81 -4.77 9.89
C TYR A 26 -12.31 -6.09 9.32
N PHE A 27 -12.99 -6.03 8.18
CA PHE A 27 -13.69 -7.20 7.68
C PHE A 27 -13.41 -7.45 6.20
N MET A 28 -13.65 -8.69 5.79
CA MET A 28 -13.42 -9.18 4.43
C MET A 28 -14.72 -9.06 3.63
N VAL A 29 -14.60 -8.64 2.37
CA VAL A 29 -15.70 -8.60 1.40
C VAL A 29 -15.24 -9.16 0.06
N GLY A 30 -16.15 -9.72 -0.72
CA GLY A 30 -15.83 -10.34 -2.01
C GLY A 30 -16.28 -11.80 -2.04
N ASP A 31 -15.64 -12.59 -2.90
CA ASP A 31 -16.06 -13.97 -3.15
C ASP A 31 -15.91 -14.82 -1.89
N ASN A 32 -16.93 -15.63 -1.62
CA ASN A 32 -17.03 -16.49 -0.44
C ASN A 32 -16.89 -15.74 0.90
N CYS A 33 -17.17 -14.43 0.94
CA CYS A 33 -17.19 -13.65 2.18
C CYS A 33 -18.64 -13.47 2.66
N SER A 34 -18.90 -13.84 3.91
CA SER A 34 -20.19 -13.69 4.59
C SER A 34 -19.98 -13.10 5.98
N ASN A 35 -20.82 -12.14 6.33
CA ASN A 35 -20.77 -11.43 7.62
C ASN A 35 -19.40 -10.83 7.95
N GLY A 36 -18.59 -10.47 6.94
CA GLY A 36 -17.27 -9.89 7.15
C GLY A 36 -16.12 -10.89 7.35
N ALA A 37 -16.38 -12.19 7.18
CA ALA A 37 -15.38 -13.25 7.20
C ALA A 37 -15.43 -14.07 5.91
N PHE A 38 -14.29 -14.59 5.48
CA PHE A 38 -14.22 -15.58 4.41
C PHE A 38 -14.74 -16.93 4.92
N GLN A 39 -15.59 -17.60 4.15
CA GLN A 39 -16.20 -18.88 4.47
C GLN A 39 -16.31 -19.71 3.20
N LEU A 40 -15.47 -20.74 3.08
CA LEU A 40 -15.46 -21.64 1.93
C LEU A 40 -15.80 -23.05 2.40
N LYS A 41 -16.81 -23.66 1.78
CA LYS A 41 -17.16 -25.07 1.97
C LYS A 41 -16.62 -25.90 0.81
N LYS A 42 -16.01 -27.04 1.11
CA LYS A 42 -15.54 -28.03 0.14
C LYS A 42 -16.03 -29.41 0.56
N ASP A 43 -16.76 -30.08 -0.33
CA ASP A 43 -17.21 -31.44 -0.05
C ASP A 43 -16.05 -32.42 -0.13
N VAL A 44 -16.07 -33.42 0.75
CA VAL A 44 -15.08 -34.51 0.76
C VAL A 44 -15.69 -35.65 -0.04
N ASP A 45 -15.19 -35.85 -1.26
CA ASP A 45 -15.61 -36.98 -2.08
C ASP A 45 -14.84 -38.25 -1.68
N SER A 46 -15.56 -39.22 -1.12
CA SER A 46 -15.03 -40.53 -0.72
C SER A 46 -14.41 -41.32 -1.87
N LEU A 47 -14.75 -41.02 -3.13
CA LEU A 47 -14.21 -41.70 -4.31
C LEU A 47 -12.92 -41.05 -4.83
N SER A 48 -12.64 -39.82 -4.43
CA SER A 48 -11.58 -39.01 -5.04
C SER A 48 -10.17 -39.32 -4.57
N ASN A 49 -10.01 -40.12 -3.49
CA ASN A 49 -8.72 -40.38 -2.80
C ASN A 49 -7.88 -39.11 -2.52
N LYS A 50 -8.45 -37.90 -2.62
CA LYS A 50 -7.74 -36.64 -2.39
C LYS A 50 -7.60 -36.39 -0.90
N SER A 51 -6.37 -36.45 -0.42
CA SER A 51 -5.99 -36.05 0.95
C SER A 51 -5.59 -34.58 1.05
N GLU A 52 -5.36 -33.92 -0.09
CA GLU A 52 -4.89 -32.54 -0.15
C GLU A 52 -5.94 -31.63 -0.78
N PHE A 53 -6.15 -30.47 -0.14
CA PHE A 53 -7.10 -29.46 -0.57
C PHE A 53 -6.37 -28.12 -0.67
N GLU A 54 -6.44 -27.52 -1.85
CA GLU A 54 -5.94 -26.17 -2.10
C GLU A 54 -7.11 -25.20 -2.19
N PHE A 55 -6.93 -24.02 -1.62
CA PHE A 55 -7.87 -22.92 -1.74
C PHE A 55 -7.12 -21.60 -1.92
N ALA A 56 -7.71 -20.71 -2.72
CA ALA A 56 -7.19 -19.38 -2.97
C ALA A 56 -8.22 -18.33 -2.55
N LEU A 57 -7.73 -17.19 -2.06
CA LEU A 57 -8.55 -16.01 -1.84
C LEU A 57 -8.57 -15.19 -3.12
N GLU A 58 -9.57 -15.43 -3.96
CA GLU A 58 -9.78 -14.66 -5.19
C GLU A 58 -10.75 -13.51 -4.94
N LYS A 59 -10.43 -12.32 -5.46
CA LYS A 59 -11.30 -11.12 -5.41
C LYS A 59 -11.78 -10.73 -4.00
N VAL A 60 -10.99 -11.05 -2.97
CA VAL A 60 -11.27 -10.63 -1.59
C VAL A 60 -10.61 -9.28 -1.32
N SER A 61 -11.38 -8.37 -0.75
CA SER A 61 -10.94 -7.04 -0.32
C SER A 61 -11.10 -6.87 1.18
N LEU A 62 -10.29 -6.00 1.77
CA LEU A 62 -10.31 -5.67 3.20
C LEU A 62 -10.94 -4.30 3.40
N VAL A 63 -11.97 -4.24 4.25
CA VAL A 63 -12.68 -2.99 4.57
C VAL A 63 -12.20 -2.48 5.92
N CYS A 64 -11.56 -1.31 5.87
CA CYS A 64 -11.14 -0.58 7.06
C CYS A 64 -12.35 0.16 7.67
N VAL A 65 -12.50 0.05 8.98
CA VAL A 65 -13.52 0.77 9.74
C VAL A 65 -12.92 2.04 10.32
N SER A 66 -13.74 3.10 10.44
CA SER A 66 -13.31 4.33 11.11
C SER A 66 -12.86 4.03 12.54
N THR A 67 -11.71 4.58 12.93
CA THR A 67 -11.11 4.36 14.25
C THR A 67 -11.77 5.16 15.38
N LYS A 68 -12.89 5.85 15.10
CA LYS A 68 -13.56 6.75 16.04
C LYS A 68 -15.07 6.51 16.09
N GLY A 69 -15.62 6.60 17.30
CA GLY A 69 -17.06 6.68 17.55
C GLY A 69 -17.84 5.38 17.32
N ALA A 70 -19.14 5.53 17.05
CA ALA A 70 -20.10 4.43 16.98
C ALA A 70 -19.76 3.35 15.94
N LYS A 71 -19.13 3.71 14.82
CA LYS A 71 -18.78 2.75 13.75
C LYS A 71 -17.77 1.69 14.20
N LEU A 72 -16.82 2.07 15.04
CA LEU A 72 -15.85 1.12 15.59
C LEU A 72 -16.55 0.13 16.53
N GLN A 73 -17.44 0.64 17.38
CA GLN A 73 -18.22 -0.17 18.31
C GLN A 73 -19.12 -1.17 17.58
N GLU A 74 -19.85 -0.70 16.56
CA GLU A 74 -20.68 -1.53 15.70
C GLU A 74 -19.86 -2.65 15.01
N ALA A 75 -18.67 -2.32 14.51
CA ALA A 75 -17.80 -3.32 13.90
C ALA A 75 -17.30 -4.37 14.89
N ILE A 76 -16.99 -3.97 16.13
CA ILE A 76 -16.63 -4.91 17.21
C ILE A 76 -17.82 -5.83 17.53
N GLU A 77 -19.03 -5.29 17.63
CA GLU A 77 -20.24 -6.08 17.88
C GLU A 77 -20.55 -7.04 16.72
N ASN A 78 -20.41 -6.59 15.48
CA ASN A 78 -20.54 -7.46 14.32
C ASN A 78 -19.47 -8.56 14.32
N ARG A 79 -18.24 -8.25 14.77
CA ARG A 79 -17.20 -9.27 14.93
C ARG A 79 -17.56 -10.32 15.97
N LYS A 80 -18.20 -9.92 17.08
CA LYS A 80 -18.72 -10.86 18.09
C LYS A 80 -19.80 -11.78 17.52
N LYS A 81 -20.68 -11.28 16.63
CA LYS A 81 -21.72 -12.09 15.98
C LYS A 81 -21.18 -13.20 15.06
N ILE A 82 -20.04 -12.97 14.40
CA ILE A 82 -19.38 -13.99 13.56
C ILE A 82 -18.90 -15.17 14.42
N ASN A 83 -18.69 -14.97 15.72
CA ASN A 83 -18.26 -15.98 16.69
C ASN A 83 -17.00 -16.76 16.28
N PHE A 84 -16.16 -16.16 15.44
CA PHE A 84 -14.92 -16.77 14.98
C PHE A 84 -13.72 -16.17 15.73
N ASN A 85 -13.26 -16.91 16.74
CA ASN A 85 -12.17 -16.53 17.65
C ASN A 85 -11.18 -17.70 17.80
N PRO A 86 -10.32 -17.93 16.79
CA PRO A 86 -9.48 -19.13 16.70
C PRO A 86 -8.51 -19.30 17.87
N PHE A 87 -8.13 -18.20 18.54
CA PHE A 87 -7.22 -18.22 19.69
C PHE A 87 -7.93 -18.12 21.04
N ASN A 88 -9.26 -18.21 21.06
CA ASN A 88 -10.11 -18.13 22.25
C ASN A 88 -9.76 -16.94 23.17
N LYS A 89 -9.47 -15.78 22.57
CA LYS A 89 -9.12 -14.57 23.31
C LYS A 89 -10.36 -13.89 23.89
N ASN A 90 -10.20 -13.23 25.03
CA ASN A 90 -11.29 -12.46 25.61
C ASN A 90 -11.54 -11.18 24.78
N MET A 91 -12.69 -11.13 24.12
CA MET A 91 -13.08 -9.98 23.26
C MET A 91 -13.41 -8.72 24.07
N ASP A 92 -13.72 -8.84 25.36
CA ASP A 92 -14.02 -7.69 26.22
C ASP A 92 -12.75 -6.98 26.70
N GLU A 93 -11.60 -7.67 26.64
CA GLU A 93 -10.27 -7.07 26.90
C GLU A 93 -9.71 -6.35 25.66
N ALA A 94 -10.37 -6.47 24.51
CA ALA A 94 -9.89 -5.91 23.26
C ALA A 94 -9.97 -4.37 23.27
N ARG A 95 -8.84 -3.73 23.57
CA ARG A 95 -8.70 -2.27 23.52
C ARG A 95 -8.15 -1.82 22.16
N TYR A 96 -9.03 -1.58 21.20
CA TYR A 96 -8.62 -1.03 19.90
C TYR A 96 -8.19 0.43 20.04
N ASN A 97 -7.00 0.73 19.56
CA ASN A 97 -6.38 2.04 19.56
C ASN A 97 -5.67 2.27 18.22
N SER A 98 -5.13 3.47 18.02
CA SER A 98 -4.46 3.83 16.76
C SER A 98 -3.20 3.01 16.45
N ARG A 99 -2.68 2.19 17.37
CA ARG A 99 -1.53 1.31 17.12
C ARG A 99 -1.96 -0.05 16.59
N ASN A 100 -2.96 -0.68 17.23
CA ASN A 100 -3.42 -2.02 16.83
C ASN A 100 -4.44 -2.02 15.68
N LEU A 101 -4.94 -0.84 15.26
CA LEU A 101 -5.79 -0.67 14.07
C LEU A 101 -5.01 -0.42 12.77
N LYS A 102 -3.69 -0.22 12.85
CA LYS A 102 -2.83 0.09 11.69
C LYS A 102 -2.45 -1.13 10.87
N SER A 103 -2.33 -2.27 11.53
CA SER A 103 -1.83 -3.50 10.95
C SER A 103 -2.70 -4.67 11.35
N ILE A 104 -2.91 -5.57 10.40
CA ILE A 104 -3.69 -6.79 10.60
C ILE A 104 -2.92 -7.99 10.10
N ARG A 105 -3.35 -9.18 10.51
CA ARG A 105 -3.04 -10.44 9.83
C ARG A 105 -4.34 -11.11 9.44
N LEU A 106 -4.30 -11.95 8.43
CA LEU A 106 -5.38 -12.89 8.16
C LEU A 106 -5.13 -14.14 8.98
N VAL A 107 -6.19 -14.73 9.53
CA VAL A 107 -6.17 -16.02 10.20
C VAL A 107 -7.18 -16.94 9.54
N PHE A 108 -6.79 -18.20 9.34
CA PHE A 108 -7.62 -19.24 8.78
C PHE A 108 -7.66 -20.43 9.72
N GLN A 109 -8.85 -20.99 9.91
CA GLN A 109 -9.05 -22.25 10.62
C GLN A 109 -9.95 -23.16 9.80
N VAL A 110 -9.58 -24.43 9.75
CA VAL A 110 -10.37 -25.46 9.07
C VAL A 110 -11.27 -26.14 10.10
N PHE A 111 -12.48 -26.47 9.68
CA PHE A 111 -13.48 -27.22 10.43
C PHE A 111 -13.90 -28.44 9.61
N TYR A 112 -14.03 -29.58 10.27
CA TYR A 112 -14.70 -30.73 9.68
C TYR A 112 -16.20 -30.61 9.88
N THR A 113 -16.97 -31.02 8.89
CA THR A 113 -18.41 -31.21 9.00
C THR A 113 -18.70 -32.69 8.84
N ASP A 114 -19.37 -33.28 9.82
CA ASP A 114 -19.80 -34.67 9.78
C ASP A 114 -21.10 -34.85 8.97
N TYR A 115 -21.61 -36.07 8.89
CA TYR A 115 -22.87 -36.38 8.21
C TYR A 115 -24.12 -35.94 8.99
N ASN A 116 -23.98 -35.49 10.25
CA ASN A 116 -25.03 -34.89 11.06
C ASN A 116 -25.00 -33.34 10.98
N ASP A 117 -24.21 -32.78 10.07
CA ASP A 117 -23.96 -31.35 9.90
C ASP A 117 -23.40 -30.67 11.18
N GLN A 118 -22.73 -31.42 12.05
CA GLN A 118 -21.96 -30.85 13.16
C GLN A 118 -20.58 -30.39 12.68
N HIS A 119 -20.22 -29.17 13.07
CA HIS A 119 -18.93 -28.57 12.76
C HIS A 119 -17.95 -28.75 13.92
N GLN A 120 -16.78 -29.33 13.66
CA GLN A 120 -15.73 -29.52 14.65
C GLN A 120 -14.46 -28.78 14.20
N PRO A 121 -13.90 -27.88 15.03
CA PRO A 121 -12.67 -27.18 14.69
C PRO A 121 -11.51 -28.16 14.60
N THR A 122 -10.64 -27.94 13.61
CA THR A 122 -9.32 -28.57 13.60
C THR A 122 -8.33 -27.75 14.42
N ASN A 123 -7.24 -28.41 14.83
CA ASN A 123 -6.10 -27.74 15.46
C ASN A 123 -5.24 -26.95 14.46
N ALA A 124 -5.57 -26.98 13.17
CA ALA A 124 -4.83 -26.27 12.13
C ALA A 124 -5.31 -24.81 12.06
N ILE A 125 -4.51 -23.91 12.62
CA ILE A 125 -4.70 -22.47 12.51
C ILE A 125 -3.48 -21.89 11.80
N VAL A 126 -3.72 -21.11 10.74
CA VAL A 126 -2.66 -20.47 9.94
C VAL A 126 -2.87 -18.97 9.95
N THR A 127 -1.79 -18.21 10.13
CA THR A 127 -1.80 -16.75 10.06
C THR A 127 -0.92 -16.25 8.94
N SER A 128 -1.37 -15.22 8.21
CA SER A 128 -0.56 -14.54 7.21
C SER A 128 0.52 -13.65 7.85
N ASP A 129 1.41 -13.14 7.00
CA ASP A 129 2.23 -11.98 7.32
C ASP A 129 1.40 -10.73 7.65
N VAL A 130 2.08 -9.73 8.21
CA VAL A 130 1.46 -8.45 8.58
C VAL A 130 1.06 -7.69 7.32
N ILE A 131 -0.20 -7.27 7.27
CA ILE A 131 -0.79 -6.43 6.23
C ILE A 131 -0.99 -5.03 6.81
N THR A 132 -0.53 -4.01 6.07
CA THR A 132 -0.71 -2.60 6.42
C THR A 132 -1.40 -1.86 5.28
N ASP A 133 -2.21 -0.85 5.63
CA ASP A 133 -2.86 0.00 4.64
C ASP A 133 -1.80 0.86 3.93
N SER A 134 -1.64 0.69 2.62
CA SER A 134 -0.67 1.44 1.81
C SER A 134 -0.92 2.94 1.83
N ARG A 135 -2.16 3.39 2.10
CA ARG A 135 -2.47 4.82 2.28
C ARG A 135 -1.89 5.41 3.56
N GLN A 136 -1.58 4.56 4.53
CA GLN A 136 -0.95 4.95 5.79
C GLN A 136 0.57 4.83 5.74
N GLN A 137 1.11 4.19 4.70
CA GLN A 137 2.54 4.20 4.44
C GLN A 137 2.90 5.60 3.95
N ALA A 138 3.92 6.20 4.57
CA ALA A 138 4.47 7.45 4.05
C ALA A 138 4.97 7.19 2.62
N LYS A 139 4.79 8.17 1.76
CA LYS A 139 5.30 8.19 0.39
C LYS A 139 5.73 9.62 0.09
N LEU A 140 6.75 9.77 -0.75
CA LEU A 140 7.18 11.11 -1.19
C LEU A 140 6.24 11.62 -2.29
N GLY A 141 6.04 10.84 -3.35
CA GLY A 141 5.08 11.17 -4.40
C GLY A 141 5.53 12.38 -5.23
N ILE A 142 6.69 12.27 -5.87
CA ILE A 142 7.23 13.34 -6.72
C ILE A 142 6.30 13.53 -7.92
N PHE A 143 5.65 14.69 -7.95
CA PHE A 143 4.76 15.13 -9.01
C PHE A 143 5.54 15.60 -10.23
N ASP A 144 6.50 16.52 -10.03
CA ASP A 144 7.23 17.17 -11.12
C ASP A 144 8.58 17.74 -10.66
N VAL A 145 9.46 18.02 -11.62
CA VAL A 145 10.79 18.62 -11.39
C VAL A 145 11.04 19.75 -12.37
N HIS A 146 11.55 20.88 -11.88
CA HIS A 146 11.86 22.04 -12.70
C HIS A 146 13.23 22.63 -12.31
N PRO A 147 14.13 22.96 -13.26
CA PRO A 147 14.07 22.51 -14.64
C PRO A 147 14.26 20.98 -14.70
N ASN A 148 13.61 20.33 -15.67
CA ASN A 148 13.81 18.91 -15.97
C ASN A 148 14.98 18.67 -16.95
N LEU A 149 15.67 19.74 -17.36
CA LEU A 149 16.94 19.70 -18.06
C LEU A 149 17.97 20.55 -17.31
N ALA A 150 19.20 20.07 -17.22
CA ALA A 150 20.31 20.82 -16.63
C ALA A 150 21.63 20.51 -17.35
N THR A 151 22.59 21.41 -17.30
CA THR A 151 23.92 21.12 -17.86
C THR A 151 24.70 20.19 -16.95
N VAL A 152 25.59 19.38 -17.52
CA VAL A 152 26.53 18.53 -16.74
C VAL A 152 27.40 19.41 -15.84
N GLY A 153 28.01 20.43 -16.43
CA GLY A 153 28.81 21.43 -15.71
C GLY A 153 27.96 22.42 -14.91
N GLY A 154 28.58 23.03 -13.90
CA GLY A 154 28.00 24.13 -13.14
C GLY A 154 26.92 23.75 -12.12
N CYS A 155 26.70 24.68 -11.19
CA CYS A 155 25.76 24.52 -10.09
C CYS A 155 24.35 24.97 -10.48
N HIS A 156 23.38 24.06 -10.39
CA HIS A 156 21.99 24.33 -10.77
C HIS A 156 21.06 24.05 -9.59
N ASN A 157 20.12 24.95 -9.35
CA ASN A 157 19.01 24.65 -8.45
C ASN A 157 17.93 23.90 -9.21
N ILE A 158 17.38 22.85 -8.59
CA ILE A 158 16.25 22.07 -9.11
C ILE A 158 15.15 22.10 -8.04
N TRP A 159 13.95 22.42 -8.46
CA TRP A 159 12.73 22.45 -7.68
C TRP A 159 11.99 21.13 -7.89
N VAL A 160 11.70 20.43 -6.80
CA VAL A 160 11.02 19.13 -6.79
C VAL A 160 9.67 19.29 -6.12
N TYR A 161 8.60 19.05 -6.86
CA TYR A 161 7.21 19.22 -6.41
C TYR A 161 6.61 17.87 -6.00
N PHE A 162 5.82 17.87 -4.94
CA PHE A 162 5.21 16.66 -4.37
C PHE A 162 3.69 16.77 -4.33
N ASP A 163 3.01 15.68 -4.69
CA ASP A 163 1.54 15.60 -4.64
C ASP A 163 1.03 15.71 -3.19
N ASP A 164 1.67 14.97 -2.29
CA ASP A 164 1.33 14.93 -0.87
C ASP A 164 2.28 15.81 -0.03
N PRO A 165 1.86 16.27 1.16
CA PRO A 165 2.73 17.02 2.04
C PRO A 165 3.95 16.19 2.47
N LEU A 166 5.14 16.79 2.42
CA LEU A 166 6.36 16.17 2.91
C LEU A 166 6.22 15.82 4.40
N PRO A 167 6.70 14.62 4.81
CA PRO A 167 6.53 14.12 6.18
C PRO A 167 7.35 14.90 7.22
N HIS A 168 8.37 15.63 6.77
CA HIS A 168 9.32 16.35 7.61
C HIS A 168 9.56 17.76 7.06
N ALA A 169 9.84 18.70 7.98
CA ALA A 169 10.18 20.08 7.63
C ALA A 169 11.70 20.34 7.63
N ASP A 170 12.50 19.42 8.15
CA ASP A 170 13.94 19.58 8.31
C ASP A 170 14.70 19.12 7.06
N ILE A 171 15.64 19.94 6.59
CA ILE A 171 16.52 19.65 5.45
C ILE A 171 17.28 18.32 5.64
N THR A 172 17.74 18.02 6.85
CA THR A 172 18.53 16.82 7.18
C THR A 172 17.76 15.51 7.07
N SER A 173 16.42 15.58 6.94
CA SER A 173 15.58 14.40 6.76
C SER A 173 15.59 13.89 5.31
N PHE A 174 16.18 14.65 4.38
CA PHE A 174 16.16 14.33 2.96
C PHE A 174 17.57 14.27 2.37
N LYS A 175 17.83 13.21 1.61
CA LYS A 175 19.01 13.08 0.75
C LYS A 175 18.56 13.20 -0.70
N ALA A 176 19.33 13.91 -1.52
CA ALA A 176 19.11 14.02 -2.95
C ALA A 176 20.35 13.56 -3.71
N GLU A 177 20.16 12.81 -4.80
CA GLU A 177 21.24 12.30 -5.63
C GLU A 177 20.77 12.22 -7.09
N LEU A 178 21.62 12.63 -8.02
CA LEU A 178 21.42 12.34 -9.44
C LEU A 178 22.16 11.06 -9.78
N GLN A 179 21.42 10.05 -10.22
CA GLN A 179 21.97 8.76 -10.63
C GLN A 179 21.87 8.65 -12.14
N ALA A 180 23.01 8.44 -12.79
CA ALA A 180 23.10 8.16 -14.20
C ALA A 180 23.62 6.74 -14.33
N GLU A 181 22.72 5.76 -14.50
CA GLU A 181 22.97 4.31 -14.53
C GLU A 181 24.45 3.86 -14.52
N ALA A 182 25.00 3.46 -15.66
CA ALA A 182 26.37 2.98 -15.80
C ALA A 182 27.45 4.09 -15.68
N HIS A 183 27.03 5.33 -15.41
CA HIS A 183 27.86 6.54 -15.46
C HIS A 183 28.18 7.10 -14.07
N GLY A 184 27.55 6.57 -13.02
CA GLY A 184 27.80 6.92 -11.62
C GLY A 184 26.69 7.74 -10.99
N SER A 185 26.99 8.33 -9.82
CA SER A 185 26.05 9.14 -9.07
C SER A 185 26.67 10.43 -8.55
N CYS A 186 25.87 11.49 -8.52
CA CYS A 186 26.25 12.83 -8.13
C CYS A 186 25.40 13.28 -6.93
N PRO A 187 26.00 13.44 -5.73
CA PRO A 187 25.26 13.87 -4.55
C PRO A 187 24.80 15.33 -4.71
N CYS A 188 23.53 15.57 -4.42
CA CYS A 188 22.93 16.91 -4.47
C CYS A 188 22.70 17.45 -3.05
N THR A 189 22.76 18.76 -2.88
CA THR A 189 22.51 19.40 -1.57
C THR A 189 21.06 19.88 -1.48
N VAL A 190 20.31 19.43 -0.50
CA VAL A 190 18.98 19.97 -0.21
C VAL A 190 19.15 21.35 0.46
N LYS A 191 18.56 22.40 -0.12
CA LYS A 191 18.65 23.79 0.37
C LYS A 191 17.40 24.25 1.10
N VAL A 192 16.23 23.82 0.63
CA VAL A 192 14.94 24.28 1.15
C VAL A 192 13.97 23.11 1.23
N VAL A 193 13.23 23.05 2.34
CA VAL A 193 12.06 22.18 2.52
C VAL A 193 10.84 23.05 2.79
N LYS A 194 9.79 22.84 1.99
CA LYS A 194 8.45 23.39 2.20
C LYS A 194 7.45 22.25 2.08
N LYS A 195 6.21 22.49 2.50
CA LYS A 195 5.15 21.48 2.58
C LYS A 195 5.04 20.60 1.32
N HIS A 196 5.15 21.15 0.11
CA HIS A 196 5.03 20.40 -1.16
C HIS A 196 6.21 20.64 -2.11
N LEU A 197 7.37 21.08 -1.58
CA LEU A 197 8.49 21.52 -2.40
C LEU A 197 9.82 21.24 -1.70
N LEU A 198 10.75 20.64 -2.44
CA LEU A 198 12.18 20.69 -2.14
C LEU A 198 12.90 21.58 -3.16
N VAL A 199 13.87 22.36 -2.70
CA VAL A 199 14.86 22.97 -3.59
C VAL A 199 16.19 22.29 -3.32
N ILE A 200 16.73 21.65 -4.36
CA ILE A 200 18.02 20.98 -4.32
C ILE A 200 19.03 21.73 -5.17
N SER A 201 20.30 21.59 -4.85
CA SER A 201 21.43 22.12 -5.60
C SER A 201 22.21 20.97 -6.17
N LYS A 202 22.17 20.83 -7.49
CA LYS A 202 23.09 19.99 -8.24
C LYS A 202 24.47 20.67 -8.25
N PRO A 203 25.55 20.02 -7.82
CA PRO A 203 26.90 20.55 -8.01
C PRO A 203 27.36 20.38 -9.46
N ASP A 204 28.60 20.74 -9.77
CA ASP A 204 29.20 20.34 -11.05
C ASP A 204 29.29 18.81 -11.12
N ALA A 205 28.62 18.20 -12.10
CA ALA A 205 28.52 16.74 -12.20
C ALA A 205 29.70 16.13 -12.97
N SER A 206 30.58 16.94 -13.56
CA SER A 206 31.68 16.48 -14.43
C SER A 206 32.68 15.59 -13.71
N ASN A 207 32.82 15.78 -12.39
CA ASN A 207 33.73 14.96 -11.55
C ASN A 207 33.05 13.72 -10.95
N TYR A 208 31.73 13.60 -11.07
CA TYR A 208 30.94 12.53 -10.48
C TYR A 208 30.44 11.53 -11.52
N LEU A 209 30.13 12.02 -12.71
CA LEU A 209 29.55 11.23 -13.80
C LEU A 209 30.58 11.09 -14.93
N THR A 210 30.77 9.86 -15.40
CA THR A 210 31.77 9.53 -16.43
C THR A 210 31.11 9.00 -17.70
N ASN A 211 31.79 9.15 -18.84
CA ASN A 211 31.35 8.62 -20.14
C ASN A 211 29.92 9.04 -20.55
N LEU A 212 29.51 10.27 -20.21
CA LEU A 212 28.20 10.80 -20.56
C LEU A 212 28.15 11.16 -22.06
N ASN A 213 27.01 10.87 -22.70
CA ASN A 213 26.69 11.28 -24.06
C ASN A 213 26.29 12.78 -24.12
N GLU A 214 25.90 13.28 -25.29
CA GLU A 214 25.41 14.67 -25.44
C GLU A 214 24.17 14.97 -24.58
N ARG A 215 23.27 13.99 -24.46
CA ARG A 215 22.08 14.04 -23.60
C ARG A 215 21.94 12.72 -22.85
N ASN A 216 21.85 12.80 -21.53
CA ASN A 216 21.79 11.65 -20.65
C ASN A 216 20.56 11.74 -19.78
N LYS A 217 19.77 10.68 -19.80
CA LYS A 217 18.67 10.52 -18.87
C LYS A 217 19.24 10.13 -17.51
N CYS A 218 18.96 10.93 -16.50
CA CYS A 218 19.38 10.68 -15.12
C CYS A 218 18.14 10.59 -14.24
N HIS A 219 18.23 9.81 -13.17
CA HIS A 219 17.22 9.77 -12.13
C HIS A 219 17.63 10.70 -11.00
N LEU A 220 16.85 11.75 -10.78
CA LEU A 220 16.91 12.50 -9.54
C LEU A 220 16.18 11.70 -8.46
N VAL A 221 16.96 11.13 -7.56
CA VAL A 221 16.50 10.29 -6.46
C VAL A 221 16.43 11.13 -5.19
N ILE A 222 15.26 11.15 -4.54
CA ILE A 222 15.02 11.75 -3.24
C ILE A 222 14.74 10.65 -2.23
N THR A 223 15.50 10.63 -1.14
CA THR A 223 15.32 9.68 -0.04
C THR A 223 14.96 10.43 1.23
N ASP A 224 13.85 10.06 1.85
CA ASP A 224 13.53 10.37 3.24
C ASP A 224 14.30 9.41 4.15
N THR A 225 15.30 9.94 4.84
CA THR A 225 16.22 9.15 5.67
C THR A 225 15.59 8.69 6.99
N ARG A 226 14.51 9.33 7.44
CA ARG A 226 13.84 8.96 8.70
C ARG A 226 12.86 7.82 8.50
N ASN A 227 12.12 7.87 7.40
CA ASN A 227 11.14 6.82 7.08
C ASN A 227 11.72 5.73 6.16
N GLY A 228 12.92 5.93 5.60
CA GLY A 228 13.57 4.96 4.70
C GLY A 228 12.88 4.84 3.35
N ILE A 229 12.20 5.89 2.90
CA ILE A 229 11.42 5.90 1.66
C ILE A 229 12.19 6.65 0.58
N THR A 230 12.17 6.12 -0.64
CA THR A 230 12.82 6.73 -1.79
C THR A 230 11.83 6.88 -2.94
N ASP A 231 11.94 7.98 -3.67
CA ASP A 231 11.20 8.24 -4.90
C ASP A 231 12.12 8.93 -5.92
N HIS A 232 11.80 8.87 -7.20
CA HIS A 232 12.66 9.42 -8.24
C HIS A 232 11.90 10.04 -9.42
N ARG A 233 12.57 10.98 -10.10
CA ARG A 233 12.11 11.55 -11.38
C ARG A 233 13.24 11.71 -12.37
N ASP A 234 12.86 11.66 -13.64
CA ASP A 234 13.81 11.82 -14.74
C ASP A 234 14.20 13.29 -14.91
N VAL A 235 15.51 13.52 -15.03
CA VAL A 235 16.13 14.79 -15.40
C VAL A 235 17.12 14.53 -16.51
N ILE A 236 17.14 15.37 -17.54
CA ILE A 236 18.07 15.24 -18.65
C ILE A 236 19.30 16.11 -18.38
N LEU A 237 20.48 15.47 -18.37
CA LEU A 237 21.76 16.17 -18.32
C LEU A 237 22.37 16.30 -19.71
N PHE A 238 22.87 17.48 -20.06
CA PHE A 238 23.51 17.73 -21.35
C PHE A 238 24.78 18.56 -21.22
N TYR A 239 25.72 18.41 -22.14
CA TYR A 239 26.87 19.30 -22.22
C TYR A 239 26.43 20.59 -22.93
N SER A 240 26.65 21.75 -22.30
CA SER A 240 26.41 23.03 -22.97
C SER A 240 27.35 23.12 -24.16
N GLN A 241 26.81 23.15 -25.39
CA GLN A 241 27.60 23.58 -26.54
C GLN A 241 28.02 25.03 -26.29
N GLN A 242 29.28 25.38 -26.60
CA GLN A 242 29.75 26.75 -26.62
C GLN A 242 29.02 27.50 -27.75
N ASP A 243 27.78 27.90 -27.53
CA ASP A 243 27.10 28.86 -28.39
C ASP A 243 26.65 30.04 -27.53
N ASN A 244 27.18 31.20 -27.91
CA ASN A 244 26.86 32.50 -27.37
C ASN A 244 25.40 32.86 -27.69
N ASP A 245 24.43 32.38 -26.90
CA ASP A 245 23.15 33.08 -26.78
C ASP A 245 22.39 32.72 -25.48
N PRO A 246 22.29 33.63 -24.48
CA PRO A 246 21.70 33.29 -23.18
C PRO A 246 20.18 33.12 -23.17
N MET A 247 19.47 33.34 -24.29
CA MET A 247 18.02 33.63 -24.24
C MET A 247 17.10 32.72 -25.05
N HIS A 248 17.60 31.72 -25.80
CA HIS A 248 16.74 31.00 -26.75
C HIS A 248 16.20 29.62 -26.32
N LEU A 249 16.55 29.10 -25.13
CA LEU A 249 16.14 27.74 -24.68
C LEU A 249 15.01 27.69 -23.65
N PHE A 250 14.46 28.83 -23.21
CA PHE A 250 13.46 28.89 -22.13
C PHE A 250 12.01 29.16 -22.59
N TRP A 251 11.67 28.82 -23.83
CA TRP A 251 10.28 28.85 -24.30
C TRP A 251 9.81 27.44 -24.60
N THR A 252 9.58 26.65 -23.55
CA THR A 252 8.56 25.62 -23.59
C THR A 252 7.28 26.23 -23.04
N ASP A 253 6.18 26.05 -23.77
CA ASP A 253 4.87 26.58 -23.42
C ASP A 253 4.55 26.35 -21.94
N ALA A 254 4.00 27.38 -21.30
CA ALA A 254 3.53 27.30 -19.92
C ALA A 254 2.68 26.03 -19.76
N PRO A 255 2.86 25.24 -18.68
CA PRO A 255 2.10 24.02 -18.48
C PRO A 255 0.61 24.37 -18.57
N GLN A 256 -0.06 23.86 -19.62
CA GLN A 256 -1.48 24.06 -19.78
C GLN A 256 -2.15 23.49 -18.52
N LYS A 257 -2.81 24.37 -17.76
CA LYS A 257 -3.67 23.96 -16.64
C LYS A 257 -4.64 22.91 -17.18
N ARG A 258 -4.38 21.62 -16.93
CA ARG A 258 -5.39 20.59 -17.14
C ARG A 258 -6.55 20.96 -16.24
N LYS A 259 -7.70 21.29 -16.85
CA LYS A 259 -8.96 21.46 -16.14
C LYS A 259 -9.16 20.19 -15.29
N ARG A 260 -9.26 20.38 -13.98
CA ARG A 260 -9.63 19.33 -13.05
C ARG A 260 -10.91 18.69 -13.58
N ALA A 261 -10.89 17.39 -13.86
CA ALA A 261 -12.10 16.68 -14.21
C ALA A 261 -13.12 16.91 -13.10
N THR A 262 -14.30 17.40 -13.48
CA THR A 262 -15.45 17.53 -12.60
C THR A 262 -15.67 16.16 -11.93
N PRO A 263 -15.90 16.09 -10.60
CA PRO A 263 -16.16 14.81 -9.97
C PRO A 263 -17.38 14.20 -10.67
N SER A 264 -17.18 13.04 -11.31
CA SER A 264 -18.31 12.18 -11.67
C SER A 264 -19.09 11.94 -10.37
N GLN A 265 -20.37 12.29 -10.38
CA GLN A 265 -21.27 11.99 -9.28
C GLN A 265 -21.10 10.52 -8.93
N LYS A 266 -20.69 10.24 -7.69
CA LYS A 266 -20.72 8.87 -7.18
C LYS A 266 -22.13 8.34 -7.40
N PRO A 267 -22.32 7.15 -7.99
CA PRO A 267 -23.63 6.53 -7.97
C PRO A 267 -24.02 6.38 -6.49
N VAL A 268 -25.16 6.96 -6.14
CA VAL A 268 -25.81 6.73 -4.86
C VAL A 268 -26.23 5.27 -4.88
N VAL A 269 -25.43 4.42 -4.25
CA VAL A 269 -25.83 3.04 -3.98
C VAL A 269 -26.92 3.11 -2.92
N ASN A 270 -28.16 2.89 -3.36
CA ASN A 270 -29.30 2.75 -2.47
C ASN A 270 -29.13 1.45 -1.68
N MET A 271 -28.90 1.55 -0.37
CA MET A 271 -28.66 0.41 0.52
C MET A 271 -29.95 -0.37 0.85
N ASP A 272 -31.11 0.10 0.41
CA ASP A 272 -32.41 -0.51 0.71
C ASP A 272 -32.73 -1.76 -0.14
N GLU A 273 -31.87 -2.13 -1.09
CA GLU A 273 -32.12 -3.28 -2.00
C GLU A 273 -31.36 -4.57 -1.64
N PHE A 274 -30.59 -4.59 -0.54
CA PHE A 274 -29.80 -5.78 -0.12
C PHE A 274 -30.44 -6.60 1.01
N LEU A 275 -31.68 -6.29 1.39
CA LEU A 275 -32.49 -7.07 2.34
C LEU A 275 -33.59 -7.84 1.61
N GLN A 276 -33.19 -8.82 0.81
CA GLN A 276 -34.02 -9.98 0.48
C GLN A 276 -33.16 -10.94 -0.33
N ILE A 277 -32.61 -11.95 0.34
CA ILE A 277 -32.63 -13.35 -0.09
C ILE A 277 -32.34 -14.17 1.17
N VAL A 278 -33.30 -15.06 1.44
CA VAL A 278 -33.40 -16.02 2.54
C VAL A 278 -32.22 -16.98 2.56
#